data_AF-A0A9E5KH88-F1
#
_entry.id   AF-A0A9E5KH88-F1
#
_cell.length_a   1.000
_cell.length_b   1.000
_cell.length_c   1.000
_cell.angle_alpha   90.00
_cell.angle_beta   90.00
_cell.angle_gamma   90.00
#
_symmetry.space_group_name_H-M   'P 1'
#
loop_
_entity.id
_entity.type
_entity.pdbx_description
1 polymer ?
#
loop_
_entity_poly.entity_id
_entity_poly.type
_entity_poly.pdbx_seq_one_letter_code
_entity_poly.pdbx_strand_id
1 'polypeptide(L)'
;MVLLWYEIRPGRGPMARALLAGGVITVSLLMLTLFGDRISAARGNPNVRSHFPGRALAEEVTARWHSVVGDSPLPIVAGEHWLADNVAWYSPDRPVVFVGENTQQPLPVPRYSPWTGDADFMARGGVFLWEKAKTPDSVVEQLRQRYPDIRVMPEITLPLVVSGATITIGMAVMAPSSGVISP
;
A
#
# COMPACT_ATOMS: atom_id res chain seq x y z
N MET A 1 -26.09 34.84 22.58
CA MET A 1 -26.73 34.38 21.34
C MET A 1 -27.27 35.62 20.58
N VAL A 2 -26.37 36.48 20.10
CA VAL A 2 -26.67 37.72 19.39
C VAL A 2 -25.62 37.81 18.28
N LEU A 3 -25.75 37.01 17.23
CA LEU A 3 -24.89 37.05 16.04
C LEU A 3 -25.53 36.22 14.90
N LEU A 4 -26.84 36.31 14.73
CA LEU A 4 -27.55 35.69 13.60
C LEU A 4 -28.55 36.68 12.99
N TRP A 5 -28.07 37.89 12.73
CA TRP A 5 -28.83 38.89 11.98
C TRP A 5 -27.89 39.69 11.09
N TYR A 6 -27.03 38.98 10.36
CA TYR A 6 -26.38 39.54 9.19
C TYR A 6 -27.46 39.57 8.10
N GLU A 7 -28.22 40.67 8.06
CA GLU A 7 -29.11 41.02 6.95
C GLU A 7 -28.32 40.90 5.64
N ILE A 8 -28.46 39.78 4.95
CA ILE A 8 -28.09 39.67 3.54
C ILE A 8 -29.17 40.47 2.78
N ARG A 9 -29.06 41.79 2.77
CA ARG A 9 -29.74 42.60 1.75
C ARG A 9 -28.98 42.34 0.44
N PRO A 10 -29.59 41.69 -0.56
CA PRO A 10 -28.89 41.31 -1.78
C PRO A 10 -28.69 42.55 -2.66
N GLY A 11 -27.69 43.36 -2.32
CA GLY A 11 -27.09 44.30 -3.25
C GLY A 11 -26.13 43.55 -4.18
N ARG A 12 -26.10 43.93 -5.47
CA ARG A 12 -25.19 43.33 -6.46
C ARG A 12 -23.70 43.38 -6.04
N GLY A 13 -23.31 44.38 -5.24
CA GLY A 13 -21.94 44.55 -4.71
C GLY A 13 -21.50 43.50 -3.68
N PRO A 14 -22.19 43.34 -2.53
CA PRO A 14 -21.82 42.34 -1.52
C PRO A 14 -21.93 40.89 -2.02
N MET A 15 -22.89 40.58 -2.90
CA MET A 15 -23.03 39.25 -3.49
C MET A 15 -21.86 38.91 -4.44
N ALA A 16 -21.42 39.86 -5.27
CA ALA A 16 -20.24 39.68 -6.12
C ALA A 16 -18.96 39.46 -5.30
N ARG A 17 -18.79 40.18 -4.18
CA ARG A 17 -17.67 40.00 -3.25
C ARG A 17 -17.69 38.63 -2.57
N ALA A 18 -18.87 38.16 -2.14
CA ALA A 18 -19.02 36.84 -1.54
C ALA A 18 -18.72 35.71 -2.54
N LEU A 19 -19.17 35.84 -3.80
CA LEU A 19 -18.86 34.87 -4.86
C LEU A 19 -17.38 34.87 -5.23
N LEU A 20 -16.73 36.04 -5.28
CA LEU A 20 -15.29 36.13 -5.50
C LEU A 20 -14.50 35.51 -4.33
N ALA A 21 -14.87 35.81 -3.08
CA ALA A 21 -14.22 35.23 -1.90
C ALA A 21 -14.41 33.71 -1.85
N GLY A 22 -15.63 33.22 -2.12
CA GLY A 22 -15.92 31.79 -2.22
C GLY A 22 -15.11 31.13 -3.33
N GLY A 23 -15.05 31.74 -4.51
CA GLY A 23 -14.25 31.25 -5.64
C GLY A 23 -12.76 31.18 -5.31
N VAL A 24 -12.20 32.21 -4.67
CA VAL A 24 -10.80 32.20 -4.21
C VAL A 24 -10.57 31.07 -3.21
N ILE A 25 -11.43 30.89 -2.22
CA ILE A 25 -11.30 29.81 -1.24
C ILE A 25 -11.36 28.44 -1.92
N THR A 26 -12.33 28.22 -2.81
CA THR A 26 -12.47 26.95 -3.55
C THR A 26 -11.24 26.67 -4.41
N VAL A 27 -10.74 27.67 -5.15
CA VAL A 27 -9.54 27.52 -5.97
C VAL A 27 -8.31 27.30 -5.11
N SER A 28 -8.16 28.00 -3.98
CA SER A 28 -7.04 27.81 -3.06
C SER A 28 -7.04 26.41 -2.43
N LEU A 29 -8.21 25.88 -2.04
CA LEU A 29 -8.34 24.52 -1.54
C LEU A 29 -8.02 23.49 -2.63
N LEU A 30 -8.49 23.70 -3.86
CA LEU A 30 -8.19 22.84 -5.00
C LEU A 30 -6.69 22.86 -5.35
N MET A 31 -6.06 24.02 -5.30
CA MET A 31 -4.62 24.16 -5.52
C MET A 31 -3.83 23.46 -4.41
N LEU A 32 -4.27 23.56 -3.15
CA LEU A 32 -3.64 22.86 -2.04
C LEU A 32 -3.74 21.33 -2.19
N THR A 33 -4.85 20.79 -2.67
CA THR A 33 -4.98 19.34 -2.90
C THR A 33 -4.18 18.86 -4.10
N LEU A 34 -4.11 19.63 -5.19
CA LEU A 34 -3.38 19.25 -6.40
C LEU A 34 -1.85 19.41 -6.26
N PHE A 35 -1.40 20.45 -5.55
CA PHE A 35 0.02 20.80 -5.44
C PHE A 35 0.62 20.54 -4.06
N GLY A 36 -0.19 20.28 -3.03
CA GLY A 36 0.30 19.98 -1.68
C GLY A 36 1.24 18.78 -1.64
N ASP A 37 0.95 17.74 -2.43
CA ASP A 37 1.77 16.55 -2.53
C ASP A 37 3.15 16.84 -3.17
N ARG A 38 3.19 17.75 -4.15
CA ARG A 38 4.44 18.21 -4.80
C ARG A 38 5.28 19.06 -3.86
N ILE A 39 4.65 19.95 -3.10
CA ILE A 39 5.32 20.76 -2.07
C ILE A 39 5.86 19.86 -0.94
N SER A 40 5.11 18.84 -0.55
CA SER A 40 5.52 17.88 0.50
C SER A 40 6.72 17.05 0.04
N ALA A 41 6.69 16.57 -1.21
CA ALA A 41 7.83 15.88 -1.81
C ALA A 41 9.07 16.80 -1.91
N ALA A 42 8.91 18.05 -2.32
CA ALA A 42 10.00 19.03 -2.38
C ALA A 42 10.58 19.39 -1.00
N ARG A 43 9.77 19.27 0.07
CA ARG A 43 10.19 19.45 1.47
C ARG A 43 10.80 18.19 2.10
N GLY A 44 11.09 17.15 1.31
CA GLY A 44 11.72 15.93 1.80
C GLY A 44 10.77 14.95 2.47
N ASN A 45 9.45 15.10 2.28
CA ASN A 45 8.46 14.07 2.65
C ASN A 45 7.89 13.41 1.38
N PRO A 46 8.67 12.55 0.70
CA PRO A 46 8.24 11.91 -0.56
C PRO A 46 7.16 10.83 -0.34
N ASN A 47 6.90 10.44 0.91
CA ASN A 47 6.00 9.34 1.30
C ASN A 47 4.52 9.75 1.32
N VAL A 48 4.06 10.45 0.29
CA VAL A 48 2.63 10.65 0.09
C VAL A 48 2.07 9.39 -0.58
N ARG A 49 1.03 8.80 0.02
CA ARG A 49 0.37 7.57 -0.46
C ARG A 49 -0.03 7.64 -1.95
N SER A 50 -0.41 8.83 -2.43
CA SER A 50 -0.74 9.13 -3.83
C SER A 50 0.39 8.84 -4.82
N HIS A 51 1.65 8.83 -4.37
CA HIS A 51 2.83 8.65 -5.21
C HIS A 51 3.39 7.23 -5.17
N PHE A 52 2.76 6.33 -4.41
CA PHE A 52 3.24 4.97 -4.25
C PHE A 52 3.08 4.18 -5.57
N PRO A 53 4.13 3.48 -6.05
CA PRO A 53 4.11 2.77 -7.33
C PRO A 53 3.39 1.41 -7.22
N GLY A 54 2.13 1.41 -6.76
CA GLY A 54 1.39 0.18 -6.45
C GLY A 54 1.20 -0.76 -7.63
N ARG A 55 0.93 -0.22 -8.83
CA ARG A 55 0.81 -1.02 -10.06
C ARG A 55 2.11 -1.72 -10.42
N ALA A 56 3.22 -0.97 -10.44
CA ALA A 56 4.54 -1.52 -10.74
C ALA A 56 4.98 -2.57 -9.70
N LEU A 57 4.64 -2.36 -8.42
CA LEU A 57 4.86 -3.35 -7.38
C LEU A 57 4.07 -4.64 -7.65
N ALA A 58 2.79 -4.53 -7.96
CA ALA A 58 1.95 -5.69 -8.20
C ALA A 58 2.38 -6.48 -9.44
N GLU A 59 2.74 -5.79 -10.52
CA GLU A 59 3.30 -6.41 -11.74
C GLU A 59 4.57 -7.19 -11.41
N GLU A 60 5.52 -6.58 -10.71
CA GLU A 60 6.80 -7.21 -10.35
C GLU A 60 6.60 -8.41 -9.40
N VAL A 61 5.77 -8.27 -8.37
CA VAL A 61 5.49 -9.34 -7.40
C VAL A 61 4.79 -10.51 -8.08
N THR A 62 3.80 -10.25 -8.92
CA THR A 62 3.05 -11.29 -9.65
C THR A 62 3.96 -12.01 -10.64
N ALA A 63 4.80 -11.28 -11.38
CA ALA A 63 5.76 -11.88 -12.30
C ALA A 63 6.80 -12.76 -11.58
N ARG A 64 7.30 -12.31 -10.41
CA ARG A 64 8.25 -13.09 -9.60
C ARG A 64 7.62 -14.30 -8.94
N TRP A 65 6.34 -14.24 -8.59
CA TRP A 65 5.60 -15.42 -8.15
C TRP A 65 5.53 -16.46 -9.27
N HIS A 66 5.05 -16.06 -10.45
CA HIS A 66 4.94 -16.96 -11.59
C HIS A 66 6.28 -17.53 -12.05
N SER A 67 7.39 -16.79 -11.90
CA SER A 67 8.72 -17.34 -12.20
C SER A 67 9.17 -18.43 -11.23
N VAL A 68 8.61 -18.50 -10.02
CA VAL A 68 8.92 -19.52 -9.01
C VAL A 68 7.97 -20.72 -9.13
N VAL A 69 6.67 -20.50 -9.37
CA VAL A 69 5.64 -21.56 -9.30
C VAL A 69 4.97 -21.88 -10.65
N GLY A 70 5.32 -21.20 -11.74
CA GLY A 70 4.69 -21.34 -13.04
C GLY A 70 3.36 -20.56 -13.14
N ASP A 71 2.42 -21.04 -13.95
CA ASP A 71 1.14 -20.36 -14.25
C ASP A 71 0.09 -20.43 -13.13
N SER A 72 0.48 -20.82 -11.91
CA SER A 72 -0.44 -20.87 -10.78
C SER A 72 -0.69 -19.45 -10.26
N PRO A 73 -1.96 -18.99 -10.16
CA PRO A 73 -2.26 -17.64 -9.70
C PRO A 73 -1.74 -17.41 -8.29
N LEU A 74 -1.24 -16.21 -8.00
CA LEU A 74 -0.79 -15.81 -6.66
C LEU A 74 -1.96 -15.88 -5.66
N PRO A 75 -1.94 -16.80 -4.68
CA PRO A 75 -3.12 -17.03 -3.84
C PRO A 75 -3.17 -16.08 -2.64
N ILE A 76 -2.02 -15.78 -2.04
CA ILE A 76 -1.91 -14.99 -0.81
C ILE A 76 -0.74 -14.02 -0.92
N VAL A 77 -0.97 -12.76 -0.54
CA VAL A 77 0.07 -11.78 -0.27
C VAL A 77 0.03 -11.42 1.21
N ALA A 78 1.11 -11.74 1.88
CA ALA A 78 1.33 -11.54 3.28
C ALA A 78 2.29 -10.38 3.56
N GLY A 79 2.27 -9.87 4.79
CA GLY A 79 3.30 -8.96 5.28
C GLY A 79 2.78 -7.57 5.63
N GLU A 80 3.52 -6.56 5.21
CA GLU A 80 3.19 -5.16 5.46
C GLU A 80 1.91 -4.74 4.72
N HIS A 81 1.01 -4.06 5.45
CA HIS A 81 -0.36 -3.85 5.01
C HIS A 81 -0.49 -3.07 3.70
N TRP A 82 0.32 -2.03 3.52
CA TRP A 82 0.24 -1.11 2.41
C TRP A 82 0.77 -1.79 1.16
N LEU A 83 1.88 -2.53 1.28
CA LEU A 83 2.42 -3.35 0.19
C LEU A 83 1.44 -4.44 -0.23
N ALA A 84 0.90 -5.20 0.73
CA ALA A 84 -0.01 -6.30 0.46
C ALA A 84 -1.30 -5.84 -0.22
N ASP A 85 -1.92 -4.77 0.28
CA ASP A 85 -3.13 -4.20 -0.31
C ASP A 85 -2.90 -3.68 -1.72
N ASN A 86 -1.76 -3.01 -1.98
CA ASN A 86 -1.44 -2.55 -3.33
C ASN A 86 -1.29 -3.73 -4.30
N VAL A 87 -0.65 -4.82 -3.89
CA VAL A 87 -0.54 -6.01 -4.75
C VAL A 87 -1.92 -6.65 -4.98
N ALA A 88 -2.72 -6.86 -3.93
CA ALA A 88 -4.06 -7.45 -4.08
C ALA A 88 -4.99 -6.60 -4.95
N TRP A 89 -4.84 -5.27 -4.89
CA TRP A 89 -5.64 -4.35 -5.68
C TRP A 89 -5.26 -4.32 -7.16
N TYR A 90 -3.97 -4.30 -7.48
CA TYR A 90 -3.48 -4.13 -8.86
C TYR A 90 -3.12 -5.43 -9.58
N SER A 91 -2.86 -6.52 -8.86
CA SER A 91 -2.54 -7.82 -9.47
C SER A 91 -3.78 -8.40 -10.17
N PRO A 92 -3.62 -8.98 -11.37
CA PRO A 92 -4.71 -9.70 -12.03
C PRO A 92 -5.15 -10.94 -11.27
N ASP A 93 -4.28 -11.52 -10.45
CA ASP A 93 -4.52 -12.79 -9.72
C ASP A 93 -5.43 -12.61 -8.50
N ARG A 94 -5.64 -11.36 -8.05
CA ARG A 94 -6.49 -11.00 -6.90
C ARG A 94 -6.17 -11.81 -5.63
N PRO A 95 -4.91 -11.81 -5.15
CA PRO A 95 -4.55 -12.56 -3.97
C PRO A 95 -5.30 -12.11 -2.72
N VAL A 96 -5.48 -13.06 -1.80
CA VAL A 96 -5.97 -12.77 -0.44
C VAL A 96 -4.87 -12.07 0.36
N VAL A 97 -5.25 -11.09 1.16
CA VAL A 97 -4.33 -10.30 1.99
C VAL A 97 -4.17 -10.94 3.38
N PHE A 98 -2.93 -11.11 3.85
CA PHE A 98 -2.61 -11.62 5.20
C PHE A 98 -1.59 -10.72 5.94
N VAL A 99 -2.07 -9.77 6.75
CA VAL A 99 -1.25 -8.63 7.18
C VAL A 99 -0.79 -8.67 8.62
N GLY A 100 0.36 -8.03 8.85
CA GLY A 100 0.85 -7.69 10.18
C GLY A 100 0.17 -6.46 10.78
N GLU A 101 0.66 -6.04 11.94
CA GLU A 101 0.06 -4.94 12.70
C GLU A 101 0.36 -3.57 12.11
N ASN A 102 1.62 -3.37 11.70
CA ASN A 102 2.12 -2.11 11.20
C ASN A 102 3.42 -2.34 10.40
N THR A 103 3.95 -1.27 9.81
CA THR A 103 5.16 -1.34 8.98
C THR A 103 6.42 -1.84 9.72
N GLN A 104 6.52 -1.63 11.04
CA GLN A 104 7.64 -2.13 11.84
C GLN A 104 7.43 -3.58 12.32
N GLN A 105 6.19 -4.06 12.28
CA GLN A 105 5.80 -5.42 12.66
C GLN A 105 4.98 -6.07 11.54
N PRO A 106 5.60 -6.37 10.39
CA PRO A 106 4.89 -6.85 9.21
C PRO A 106 4.53 -8.34 9.29
N LEU A 107 4.95 -9.09 10.32
CA LEU A 107 4.57 -10.49 10.44
C LEU A 107 3.05 -10.64 10.58
N PRO A 108 2.41 -11.50 9.76
CA PRO A 108 0.98 -11.68 9.75
C PRO A 108 0.40 -12.04 11.11
N VAL A 109 -0.72 -11.41 11.46
CA VAL A 109 -1.46 -11.72 12.67
C VAL A 109 -2.90 -12.06 12.29
N PRO A 110 -3.39 -13.29 12.54
CA PRO A 110 -4.72 -13.73 12.12
C PRO A 110 -5.87 -12.78 12.54
N ARG A 111 -5.73 -12.06 13.67
CA ARG A 111 -6.74 -11.08 14.11
C ARG A 111 -6.99 -9.93 13.11
N TYR A 112 -6.00 -9.59 12.29
CA TYR A 112 -6.10 -8.54 11.26
C TYR A 112 -6.52 -9.08 9.89
N SER A 113 -6.59 -10.41 9.73
CA SER A 113 -7.00 -11.06 8.48
C SER A 113 -7.78 -12.35 8.80
N PRO A 114 -8.98 -12.25 9.42
CA PRO A 114 -9.72 -13.41 9.94
C PRO A 114 -10.18 -14.41 8.88
N TRP A 115 -10.03 -14.08 7.60
CA TRP A 115 -10.36 -14.94 6.45
C TRP A 115 -9.20 -15.84 6.01
N THR A 116 -8.00 -15.71 6.60
CA THR A 116 -6.82 -16.52 6.29
C THR A 116 -5.93 -16.67 7.53
N GLY A 117 -4.85 -17.45 7.44
CA GLY A 117 -3.96 -17.69 8.56
C GLY A 117 -2.72 -18.48 8.17
N ASP A 118 -1.88 -18.80 9.15
CA ASP A 118 -0.61 -19.48 8.95
C ASP A 118 -0.74 -20.82 8.20
N ALA A 119 -1.72 -21.64 8.59
CA ALA A 119 -1.96 -22.93 7.95
C ALA A 119 -2.33 -22.78 6.47
N ASP A 120 -3.12 -21.76 6.15
CA ASP A 120 -3.55 -21.45 4.78
C ASP A 120 -2.38 -20.91 3.94
N PHE A 121 -1.57 -20.02 4.51
CA PHE A 121 -0.34 -19.52 3.89
C PHE A 121 0.66 -20.66 3.60
N MET A 122 0.86 -21.57 4.56
CA MET A 122 1.74 -22.75 4.38
C MET A 122 1.20 -23.75 3.35
N ALA A 123 -0.12 -23.91 3.25
CA ALA A 123 -0.73 -24.85 2.32
C ALA A 123 -0.72 -24.33 0.87
N ARG A 124 -1.28 -23.13 0.65
CA ARG A 124 -1.43 -22.52 -0.68
C ARG A 124 -0.17 -21.81 -1.16
N GLY A 125 0.73 -21.49 -0.24
CA GLY A 125 1.87 -20.64 -0.53
C GLY A 125 1.47 -19.18 -0.69
N GLY A 126 2.42 -18.38 -1.16
CA GLY A 126 2.22 -16.97 -1.44
C GLY A 126 3.50 -16.16 -1.32
N VAL A 127 3.34 -14.84 -1.28
CA VAL A 127 4.44 -13.90 -1.17
C VAL A 127 4.34 -13.14 0.14
N PHE A 128 5.47 -12.91 0.80
CA PHE A 128 5.58 -12.02 1.95
C PHE A 128 6.36 -10.76 1.56
N LEU A 129 5.84 -9.58 1.89
CA LEU A 129 6.42 -8.28 1.55
C LEU A 129 6.69 -7.41 2.78
N TRP A 130 7.81 -6.67 2.78
CA TRP A 130 8.12 -5.68 3.80
C TRP A 130 8.92 -4.49 3.22
N GLU A 131 8.76 -3.31 3.81
CA GLU A 131 9.57 -2.14 3.43
C GLU A 131 10.89 -2.15 4.21
N LYS A 132 12.02 -2.30 3.51
CA LYS A 132 13.32 -2.50 4.15
C LYS A 132 13.74 -1.31 5.04
N ALA A 133 13.44 -0.09 4.61
CA ALA A 133 13.83 1.12 5.34
C ALA A 133 13.09 1.31 6.68
N LYS A 134 11.94 0.65 6.87
CA LYS A 134 11.08 0.83 8.06
C LYS A 134 10.94 -0.43 8.91
N THR A 135 11.41 -1.56 8.40
CA THR A 135 11.27 -2.86 9.05
C THR A 135 12.60 -3.24 9.72
N PRO A 136 12.60 -3.77 10.95
CA PRO A 136 13.82 -4.29 11.58
C PRO A 136 14.45 -5.43 10.79
N ASP A 137 15.79 -5.52 10.77
CA ASP A 137 16.51 -6.60 10.07
C ASP A 137 16.17 -8.02 10.60
N SER A 138 15.67 -8.11 11.84
CA SER A 138 15.23 -9.36 12.47
C SER A 138 13.98 -9.96 11.83
N VAL A 139 13.27 -9.25 10.95
CA VAL A 139 12.06 -9.78 10.28
C VAL A 139 12.35 -11.04 9.49
N VAL A 140 13.49 -11.09 8.79
CA VAL A 140 13.82 -12.24 7.94
C VAL A 140 14.05 -13.49 8.80
N GLU A 141 14.68 -13.33 9.95
CA GLU A 141 14.90 -14.43 10.89
C GLU A 141 13.58 -14.91 11.50
N GLN A 142 12.73 -13.99 11.96
CA GLN A 142 11.40 -14.32 12.48
C GLN A 142 10.53 -15.01 11.42
N LEU A 143 10.64 -14.57 10.17
CA LEU A 143 9.92 -15.14 9.04
C LEU A 143 10.35 -16.60 8.81
N ARG A 144 11.65 -16.90 8.80
CA ARG A 144 12.17 -18.27 8.66
C ARG A 144 11.81 -19.16 9.84
N GLN A 145 11.79 -18.62 11.06
CA GLN A 145 11.36 -19.37 12.24
C GLN A 145 9.88 -19.76 12.18
N ARG A 146 9.03 -18.85 11.69
CA ARG A 146 7.59 -19.10 11.56
C ARG A 146 7.25 -19.97 10.34
N TYR A 147 8.02 -19.82 9.27
CA TYR A 147 7.80 -20.44 7.99
C TYR A 147 9.11 -21.06 7.45
N PRO A 148 9.43 -22.30 7.83
CA PRO A 148 10.73 -22.90 7.53
C PRO A 148 11.07 -23.00 6.03
N ASP A 149 10.06 -23.21 5.19
CA ASP A 149 10.24 -23.40 3.74
C ASP A 149 10.22 -22.09 2.94
N ILE A 150 10.14 -20.94 3.61
CA ILE A 150 10.09 -19.65 2.93
C ILE A 150 11.45 -19.25 2.34
N ARG A 151 11.43 -18.78 1.10
CA ARG A 151 12.63 -18.42 0.34
C ARG A 151 12.70 -16.90 0.16
N VAL A 152 13.73 -16.28 0.71
CA VAL A 152 13.98 -14.84 0.51
C VAL A 152 14.42 -14.61 -0.93
N MET A 153 13.77 -13.66 -1.60
CA MET A 153 14.03 -13.27 -2.97
C MET A 153 14.92 -12.02 -3.02
N PRO A 154 15.53 -11.71 -4.19
CA PRO A 154 16.17 -10.41 -4.40
C PRO A 154 15.22 -9.25 -4.10
N GLU A 155 15.76 -8.13 -3.65
CA GLU A 155 14.96 -6.95 -3.33
C GLU A 155 14.31 -6.35 -4.58
N ILE A 156 13.17 -5.69 -4.37
CA ILE A 156 12.47 -4.91 -5.39
C ILE A 156 12.75 -3.44 -5.09
N THR A 157 13.36 -2.74 -6.05
CA THR A 157 13.58 -1.29 -5.95
C THR A 157 12.74 -0.58 -6.99
N LEU A 158 11.83 0.28 -6.55
CA LEU A 158 10.91 1.00 -7.43
C LEU A 158 11.04 2.50 -7.23
N PRO A 159 10.98 3.31 -8.31
CA PRO A 159 10.87 4.75 -8.19
C PRO A 159 9.47 5.13 -7.72
N LEU A 160 9.38 6.07 -6.78
CA LEU A 160 8.13 6.75 -6.45
C LEU A 160 7.73 7.63 -7.63
N VAL A 161 6.43 7.64 -7.96
CA VAL A 161 5.89 8.18 -9.23
C VAL A 161 6.22 9.67 -9.44
N VAL A 162 6.47 10.42 -8.36
CA VAL A 162 6.53 11.88 -8.40
C VAL A 162 7.84 12.47 -7.90
N SER A 163 8.49 11.84 -6.91
CA SER A 163 9.66 12.43 -6.24
C SER A 163 11.00 11.94 -6.79
N GLY A 164 11.01 10.92 -7.65
CA GLY A 164 12.25 10.27 -8.12
C GLY A 164 13.02 9.49 -7.04
N ALA A 165 12.69 9.68 -5.76
CA ALA A 165 13.12 8.82 -4.67
C ALA A 165 12.68 7.38 -4.91
N THR A 166 13.46 6.42 -4.43
CA THR A 166 13.19 5.00 -4.56
C THR A 166 12.69 4.41 -3.25
N ILE A 167 11.88 3.36 -3.35
CA ILE A 167 11.53 2.49 -2.24
C ILE A 167 12.15 1.12 -2.48
N THR A 168 12.74 0.55 -1.42
CA THR A 168 13.30 -0.80 -1.43
C THR A 168 12.41 -1.72 -0.61
N ILE A 169 11.93 -2.77 -1.28
CA ILE A 169 10.96 -3.73 -0.76
C ILE A 169 11.65 -5.09 -0.69
N GLY A 170 11.63 -5.68 0.49
CA GLY A 170 11.99 -7.07 0.67
C GLY A 170 10.84 -7.98 0.25
N MET A 171 11.20 -9.11 -0.34
CA MET A 171 10.25 -10.12 -0.82
C MET A 171 10.73 -11.50 -0.38
N ALA A 172 9.79 -12.33 0.05
CA ALA A 172 10.02 -13.75 0.25
C ALA A 172 8.86 -14.54 -0.35
N VAL A 173 9.15 -15.73 -0.85
CA VAL A 173 8.17 -16.60 -1.53
C VAL A 173 8.07 -17.89 -0.76
N MET A 174 6.83 -18.30 -0.49
CA MET A 174 6.49 -19.61 0.02
C MET A 174 5.84 -20.39 -1.12
N ALA A 175 6.51 -21.44 -1.59
CA ALA A 175 5.92 -22.32 -2.58
C ALA A 175 4.75 -23.10 -1.96
N PRO A 176 3.72 -23.48 -2.74
CA PRO A 176 2.67 -24.35 -2.26
C PRO A 176 3.28 -25.70 -1.85
N SER A 177 2.79 -26.27 -0.75
CA SER A 177 3.12 -27.65 -0.41
C SER A 177 2.66 -28.55 -1.56
N SER A 178 3.59 -29.28 -2.18
CA SER A 178 3.32 -30.15 -3.33
C SER A 178 2.38 -31.28 -2.92
N GLY A 179 1.06 -31.04 -3.00
CA GLY A 179 0.10 -32.07 -2.63
C GLY A 179 -1.36 -31.69 -2.39
N VAL A 180 -1.85 -30.49 -2.76
CA VAL A 180 -3.31 -30.25 -2.74
C VAL A 180 -3.74 -29.43 -3.96
N ILE A 181 -4.05 -30.16 -5.03
CA ILE A 181 -5.21 -29.85 -5.86
C ILE A 181 -6.41 -29.84 -4.91
N SER A 182 -7.24 -28.80 -4.96
CA SER A 182 -8.70 -28.89 -4.80
C SER A 182 -9.32 -27.49 -4.79
N PRO A 183 -10.62 -27.36 -5.07
CA PRO A 183 -11.46 -28.02 -6.07
C PRO A 183 -12.12 -27.02 -7.03
#